data_AF-A0A162AE43-F1
#
_entry.id   AF-A0A162AE43-F1
#
_cell.length_a   1.000
_cell.length_b   1.000
_cell.length_c   1.000
_cell.angle_alpha   90.00
_cell.angle_beta   90.00
_cell.angle_gamma   90.00
#
_symmetry.space_group_name_H-M   'P 1'
#
loop_
_entity.id
_entity.type
_entity.pdbx_description
1 polymer ?
#
loop_
_entity_poly.entity_id
_entity_poly.type
_entity_poly.pdbx_seq_one_letter_code
_entity_poly.pdbx_strand_id
1 'polypeptide(L)'
;MVGKACGVEGVRPDPYCEPKMTTVGSQDTTGPMTRDELKDLACLGFSADLTMQPFCSTSAYPKPNEVNTHHTLPDFMMNRGGVSLRPGDGVIHS
;
A
#
# COMPACT_ATOMS: atom_id res chain seq x y z
N MET A 1 -18.30 -7.70 9.79
CA MET A 1 -17.08 -6.91 9.48
C MET A 1 -17.36 -5.87 8.42
N VAL A 2 -17.73 -6.26 7.19
CA VAL A 2 -18.04 -5.31 6.10
C VAL A 2 -19.15 -4.32 6.48
N GLY A 3 -20.29 -4.79 7.01
CA GLY A 3 -21.36 -3.88 7.46
C GLY A 3 -20.89 -2.80 8.43
N LYS A 4 -20.10 -3.19 9.44
CA LYS A 4 -19.49 -2.26 10.38
C LYS A 4 -18.58 -1.23 9.68
N ALA A 5 -17.77 -1.65 8.71
CA ALA A 5 -16.92 -0.74 7.93
C ALA A 5 -17.73 0.21 7.01
N CYS A 6 -18.98 -0.15 6.69
CA CYS A 6 -19.94 0.66 5.94
C CYS A 6 -20.93 1.43 6.84
N GLY A 7 -20.83 1.34 8.17
CA GLY A 7 -21.75 2.01 9.11
C GLY A 7 -23.15 1.37 9.24
N VAL A 8 -23.33 0.11 8.83
CA VAL A 8 -24.61 -0.62 8.89
C VAL A 8 -24.48 -1.94 9.68
N GLU A 9 -25.60 -2.57 10.04
CA GLU A 9 -25.61 -3.82 10.81
C GLU A 9 -24.92 -4.98 10.04
N GLY A 10 -25.16 -5.07 8.74
CA GLY A 10 -24.61 -6.11 7.88
C GLY A 10 -24.77 -5.79 6.40
N VAL A 11 -23.99 -6.47 5.56
CA VAL A 11 -24.11 -6.44 4.10
C VAL A 11 -24.28 -7.89 3.65
N ARG A 12 -25.37 -8.17 2.92
CA ARG A 12 -25.62 -9.50 2.32
C ARG A 12 -24.75 -9.66 1.06
N PRO A 13 -24.57 -10.88 0.53
CA PRO A 13 -23.96 -11.07 -0.80
C PRO A 13 -24.76 -10.31 -1.88
N ASP A 14 -24.04 -9.73 -2.84
CA ASP A 14 -24.49 -9.03 -4.07
C ASP A 14 -24.75 -7.50 -4.00
N PRO A 15 -25.24 -6.88 -2.92
CA PRO A 15 -25.29 -5.43 -2.80
C PRO A 15 -23.93 -4.75 -2.90
N TYR A 16 -23.90 -3.64 -3.65
CA TYR A 16 -22.78 -2.70 -3.65
C TYR A 16 -22.61 -2.03 -2.28
N CYS A 17 -21.35 -1.85 -1.86
CA CYS A 17 -21.02 -1.07 -0.67
C CYS A 17 -19.59 -0.50 -0.75
N GLU A 18 -19.32 0.54 0.03
CA GLU A 18 -18.03 1.23 0.12
C GLU A 18 -17.46 1.12 1.54
N PRO A 19 -16.81 0.00 1.90
CA PRO A 19 -16.25 -0.17 3.24
C PRO A 19 -15.07 0.79 3.47
N LYS A 20 -14.99 1.39 4.67
CA LYS A 20 -13.81 2.14 5.09
C LYS A 20 -12.58 1.22 5.10
N MET A 21 -11.52 1.64 4.40
CA MET A 21 -10.21 0.97 4.46
C MET A 21 -9.43 1.44 5.69
N THR A 22 -9.23 0.56 6.66
CA THR A 22 -8.43 0.85 7.87
C THR A 22 -6.95 0.62 7.65
N THR A 23 -6.58 -0.36 6.82
CA THR A 23 -5.18 -0.72 6.57
C THR A 23 -5.00 -1.14 5.12
N VAL A 24 -4.00 -0.58 4.46
CA VAL A 24 -3.63 -0.84 3.06
C VAL A 24 -2.17 -1.28 3.01
N GLY A 25 -1.87 -2.38 2.32
CA GLY A 25 -0.52 -2.87 2.08
C GLY A 25 -0.16 -2.79 0.59
N SER A 26 1.08 -2.42 0.28
CA SER A 26 1.61 -2.33 -1.08
C SER A 26 3.02 -2.93 -1.12
N GLN A 27 3.23 -4.09 -1.75
CA GLN A 27 4.57 -4.70 -1.84
C GLN A 27 5.41 -4.09 -2.98
N ASP A 28 6.71 -4.36 -2.99
CA ASP A 28 7.71 -3.74 -3.87
C ASP A 28 7.64 -4.13 -5.35
N THR A 29 6.97 -5.23 -5.71
CA THR A 29 6.75 -5.59 -7.13
C THR A 29 5.59 -4.82 -7.76
N THR A 30 4.55 -4.51 -7.00
CA THR A 30 3.38 -3.73 -7.46
C THR A 30 3.49 -2.26 -7.10
N GLY A 31 4.30 -1.91 -6.10
CA GLY A 31 4.46 -0.56 -5.57
C GLY A 31 4.80 0.50 -6.62
N PRO A 32 5.69 0.26 -7.60
CA PRO A 32 5.94 1.21 -8.68
C PRO A 32 4.71 1.50 -9.54
N MET A 33 3.89 0.49 -9.84
CA MET A 33 2.64 0.69 -10.59
C MET A 33 1.62 1.45 -9.75
N THR A 34 1.46 1.07 -8.48
CA THR A 34 0.58 1.78 -7.53
C THR A 34 1.00 3.25 -7.37
N ARG A 35 2.30 3.55 -7.31
CA ARG A 35 2.83 4.91 -7.29
C ARG A 35 2.37 5.71 -8.50
N ASP A 36 2.41 5.10 -9.69
CA ASP A 36 2.05 5.80 -10.93
C ASP A 36 0.53 6.05 -10.99
N GLU A 37 -0.30 5.09 -10.59
CA GLU A 37 -1.75 5.32 -10.41
C GLU A 37 -2.06 6.43 -9.39
N LEU A 38 -1.31 6.49 -8.29
CA LEU A 38 -1.45 7.55 -7.29
C LEU A 38 -1.06 8.94 -7.83
N LYS A 39 -0.12 9.01 -8.78
CA LYS A 39 0.20 10.27 -9.46
C LYS A 39 -0.92 10.70 -10.40
N ASP A 40 -1.48 9.76 -11.15
CA ASP A 40 -2.58 10.04 -12.09
C ASP A 40 -3.85 10.50 -11.36
N LEU A 41 -4.08 9.98 -10.15
CA LEU A 41 -5.14 10.45 -9.25
C LEU A 41 -4.80 11.75 -8.49
N ALA A 42 -3.64 12.37 -8.77
CA ALA A 42 -3.13 13.54 -8.05
C ALA A 42 -3.10 13.36 -6.52
N CYS A 43 -2.82 12.15 -6.04
CA CYS A 43 -2.79 11.84 -4.62
C CYS A 43 -1.56 12.51 -3.96
N LEU A 44 -1.83 13.45 -3.06
CA LEU A 44 -0.84 14.14 -2.24
C LEU A 44 -0.74 13.60 -0.81
N GLY A 45 -1.68 12.74 -0.40
CA GLY A 45 -1.71 12.12 0.93
C GLY A 45 -2.71 10.97 0.99
N PHE A 46 -2.43 9.98 1.83
CA PHE A 46 -3.34 8.85 2.05
C PHE A 46 -4.44 9.19 3.05
N SER A 47 -5.66 8.74 2.75
CA SER A 47 -6.83 8.88 3.66
C SER A 47 -7.10 7.62 4.49
N ALA A 48 -6.46 6.50 4.18
CA ALA A 48 -6.55 5.29 4.99
C ALA A 48 -5.79 5.50 6.32
N ASP A 49 -6.28 4.89 7.41
CA ASP A 49 -5.69 5.06 8.74
C ASP A 49 -4.23 4.55 8.78
N LEU A 50 -3.90 3.53 7.97
CA LEU A 50 -2.53 3.04 7.77
C LEU A 50 -2.32 2.57 6.33
N THR A 51 -1.25 3.05 5.69
CA THR A 51 -0.74 2.54 4.41
C THR A 51 0.70 2.07 4.59
N MET A 52 1.02 0.82 4.26
CA MET A 52 2.34 0.21 4.46
C MET A 52 2.98 -0.24 3.14
N GLN A 53 4.27 0.07 2.97
CA GLN A 53 5.10 -0.36 1.85
C GLN A 53 6.31 -1.19 2.31
N PRO A 54 6.27 -2.53 2.21
CA PRO A 54 7.44 -3.38 2.40
C PRO A 54 8.27 -3.60 1.13
N PHE A 55 9.47 -4.15 1.35
CA PHE A 55 10.43 -4.57 0.32
C PHE A 55 10.81 -6.05 0.50
N CYS A 56 9.85 -6.93 0.22
CA CYS A 56 9.96 -8.36 0.51
C CYS A 56 10.33 -9.20 -0.70
N SER A 57 9.97 -8.76 -1.91
CA SER A 57 10.01 -9.61 -3.11
C SER A 57 11.25 -9.40 -3.96
N THR A 58 11.91 -8.24 -3.82
CA THR A 58 13.10 -7.85 -4.61
C THR A 58 14.37 -7.66 -3.77
N SER A 59 14.29 -7.88 -2.45
CA SER A 59 15.39 -7.59 -1.53
C SER A 59 16.53 -8.60 -1.56
N ALA A 60 16.29 -9.86 -1.93
CA ALA A 60 17.31 -10.90 -1.90
C ALA A 60 18.40 -10.72 -2.98
N TYR A 61 17.99 -10.39 -4.21
CA TYR A 61 18.88 -10.27 -5.36
C TYR A 61 18.44 -9.12 -6.29
N PRO A 62 18.60 -7.85 -5.86
CA PRO A 62 18.02 -6.72 -6.57
C PRO A 62 18.69 -6.46 -7.91
N LYS A 63 17.89 -6.38 -8.96
CA LYS A 63 18.29 -5.83 -10.26
C LYS A 63 18.51 -4.31 -10.16
N PRO A 64 19.27 -3.69 -11.08
CA PRO A 64 19.53 -2.25 -11.02
C PRO A 64 18.28 -1.34 -10.93
N ASN A 65 17.18 -1.73 -11.57
CA ASN A 65 15.89 -1.01 -11.48
C ASN A 65 15.20 -1.18 -10.12
N GLU A 66 15.38 -2.33 -9.47
CA GLU A 66 14.86 -2.61 -8.12
C GLU A 66 15.64 -1.81 -7.08
N VAL A 67 16.96 -1.67 -7.24
CA VAL A 67 17.79 -0.76 -6.43
C VAL A 67 17.25 0.68 -6.50
N ASN A 68 16.92 1.17 -7.70
CA ASN A 68 16.29 2.49 -7.83
C ASN A 68 14.94 2.57 -7.10
N THR A 69 14.15 1.50 -7.15
CA THR A 69 12.87 1.41 -6.43
C THR A 69 13.09 1.49 -4.92
N HIS A 70 14.10 0.80 -4.38
CA HIS A 70 14.46 0.83 -2.95
C HIS A 70 14.87 2.23 -2.48
N HIS A 71 15.45 3.04 -3.36
CA HIS A 71 15.87 4.41 -3.04
C HIS A 71 14.76 5.45 -3.20
N THR A 72 13.77 5.22 -4.06
CA THR A 72 12.79 6.26 -4.44
C THR A 72 11.39 6.03 -3.89
N LEU A 73 10.98 4.77 -3.75
CA LEU A 73 9.63 4.41 -3.30
C LEU A 73 9.36 4.71 -1.81
N PRO A 74 10.32 4.56 -0.87
CA PRO A 74 10.09 4.88 0.54
C PRO A 74 9.65 6.32 0.75
N ASP A 75 10.38 7.27 0.17
CA ASP A 75 10.09 8.70 0.31
C ASP A 75 8.75 9.07 -0.33
N PHE A 76 8.40 8.44 -1.46
CA PHE A 76 7.10 8.65 -2.08
C PHE A 76 5.93 8.27 -1.15
N MET A 77 6.07 7.15 -0.44
CA MET A 77 5.05 6.64 0.48
C MET A 77 5.03 7.44 1.79
N MET A 78 6.19 7.73 2.38
CA MET A 78 6.30 8.49 3.64
C MET A 78 5.80 9.93 3.50
N ASN A 79 6.10 10.61 2.39
CA ASN A 79 5.59 11.97 2.13
C ASN A 79 4.06 12.04 1.98
N ARG A 80 3.39 10.88 1.84
CA ARG A 80 1.92 10.76 1.79
C ARG A 80 1.32 10.24 3.11
N GLY A 81 2.11 10.15 4.18
CA GLY A 81 1.69 9.64 5.49
C GLY A 81 1.74 8.12 5.62
N GLY A 82 2.36 7.42 4.66
CA GLY A 82 2.54 5.96 4.72
C GLY A 82 3.75 5.54 5.56
N VAL A 83 3.76 4.28 5.97
CA VAL A 83 4.89 3.60 6.61
C VAL A 83 5.66 2.82 5.55
N SER A 84 6.98 2.99 5.48
CA SER A 84 7.84 2.21 4.61
C SER A 84 8.78 1.34 5.44
N LEU A 85 8.82 0.04 5.15
CA LEU A 85 9.86 -0.84 5.69
C LEU A 85 11.13 -0.72 4.85
N ARG A 86 12.19 -1.41 5.25
CA ARG A 86 13.47 -1.47 4.55
C ARG A 86 13.62 -2.82 3.82
N PRO A 87 14.40 -2.86 2.73
CA PRO A 87 14.80 -4.13 2.12
C PRO A 87 15.43 -5.06 3.16
N GLY A 88 14.89 -6.27 3.29
CA GLY A 88 15.34 -7.28 4.24
C GLY A 88 14.58 -7.33 5.58
N ASP A 89 13.65 -6.40 5.85
CA ASP A 89 12.88 -6.40 7.10
C ASP A 89 11.87 -7.57 7.21
N GLY A 90 11.52 -8.21 6.09
CA GLY A 90 10.68 -9.41 6.07
C GLY A 90 9.53 -9.37 5.06
N VAL A 91 8.63 -10.33 5.16
CA VAL A 91 7.48 -10.51 4.25
C VAL A 91 6.32 -9.61 4.69
N ILE A 92 5.59 -9.03 3.72
CA ILE A 92 4.46 -8.10 3.95
C ILE A 92 3.38 -8.60 4.95
N HIS A 93 3.22 -9.91 5.10
CA HIS A 93 2.17 -10.55 5.91
C HIS A 93 2.71 -11.36 7.10
N SER A 94 4.00 -11.22 7.42
CA SER A 94 4.58 -11.81 8.66
C SER A 94 3.98 -11.15 9.90
#